data_AF-A0AAE6MP91-F1
#
_entry.id   AF-A0AAE6MP91-F1
#
_cell.length_a   1.000
_cell.length_b   1.000
_cell.length_c   1.000
_cell.angle_alpha   90.00
_cell.angle_beta   90.00
_cell.angle_gamma   90.00
#
_symmetry.space_group_name_H-M   'P 1'
#
loop_
_entity.id
_entity.type
_entity.pdbx_description
1 polymer ?
#
loop_
_entity_poly.entity_id
_entity_poly.type
_entity_poly.pdbx_seq_one_letter_code
_entity_poly.pdbx_strand_id
1 'polypeptide(L)'
;MKDDLEYSLDAENSLSEFTETDYIVYVEDKNDEFFWGKIFSIFSKRKTFSFRYEENITGCSILDEKIEQIKSGKLNNSIIVARDSDYLEYHNKKTFHKNILYTYGHSIENCLFSKIALDLIIENYSRGKISKKEINIWSQNIHDQLQELIKLDIILQFEQRGIQVLGNSCDRFLTSFILLDKTLEIDNERIDYYSDLCSLL
;
A
#
# COMPACT_ATOMS: atom_id res chain seq x y z
N MET A 1 30.58 -0.25 4.63
CA MET A 1 30.07 -0.92 3.41
C MET A 1 29.22 -2.08 3.88
N LYS A 2 27.89 -1.98 3.79
CA LYS A 2 27.10 -3.20 3.63
C LYS A 2 27.42 -3.63 2.20
N ASP A 3 27.97 -4.82 2.02
CA ASP A 3 28.01 -5.42 0.70
C ASP A 3 26.55 -5.70 0.34
N ASP A 4 25.99 -4.88 -0.55
CA ASP A 4 24.68 -5.14 -1.14
C ASP A 4 24.85 -6.35 -2.07
N LEU A 5 24.65 -7.53 -1.48
CA LEU A 5 24.65 -8.80 -2.19
C LEU A 5 23.38 -8.87 -3.03
N GLU A 6 23.48 -8.42 -4.28
CA GLU A 6 22.45 -8.69 -5.29
C GLU A 6 22.52 -10.15 -5.74
N TYR A 7 21.38 -10.83 -5.76
CA TYR A 7 21.31 -12.19 -6.30
C TYR A 7 21.51 -12.15 -7.82
N SER A 8 22.26 -13.11 -8.34
CA SER A 8 22.25 -13.36 -9.79
C SER A 8 20.87 -13.90 -10.21
N LEU A 9 20.51 -13.72 -11.49
CA LEU A 9 19.26 -14.27 -12.04
C LEU A 9 19.12 -15.79 -11.81
N ASP A 10 20.23 -16.52 -11.91
CA ASP A 10 20.24 -17.97 -11.65
C ASP A 10 19.93 -18.29 -10.19
N ALA A 11 20.46 -17.49 -9.27
CA ALA A 11 20.16 -17.63 -7.86
C ALA A 11 18.68 -17.31 -7.59
N GLU A 12 18.15 -16.22 -8.17
CA GLU A 12 16.73 -15.85 -8.05
C GLU A 12 15.79 -16.92 -8.57
N ASN A 13 16.09 -17.47 -9.74
CA ASN A 13 15.29 -18.55 -10.33
C ASN A 13 15.34 -19.85 -9.52
N SER A 14 16.33 -20.02 -8.64
CA SER A 14 16.47 -21.19 -7.77
C SER A 14 15.93 -20.95 -6.35
N LEU A 15 15.53 -19.73 -5.98
CA LEU A 15 15.14 -19.39 -4.60
C LEU A 15 13.97 -20.25 -4.09
N SER A 16 13.00 -20.59 -4.94
CA SER A 16 11.85 -21.43 -4.56
C SER A 16 12.30 -22.82 -4.11
N GLU A 17 13.34 -23.38 -4.75
CA GLU A 17 13.91 -24.66 -4.37
C GLU A 17 14.63 -24.57 -3.03
N PHE A 18 15.44 -23.52 -2.82
CA PHE A 18 16.14 -23.30 -1.54
C PHE A 18 15.21 -23.07 -0.35
N THR A 19 14.05 -22.47 -0.59
CA THR A 19 13.05 -22.19 0.46
C THR A 19 12.02 -23.31 0.59
N GLU A 20 12.11 -24.36 -0.23
CA GLU A 20 11.14 -25.46 -0.30
C GLU A 20 9.69 -24.94 -0.51
N THR A 21 9.54 -23.90 -1.33
CA THR A 21 8.24 -23.30 -1.65
C THR A 21 7.91 -23.43 -3.14
N ASP A 22 6.61 -23.43 -3.49
CA ASP A 22 6.20 -23.39 -4.90
C ASP A 22 6.52 -22.04 -5.55
N TYR A 23 6.42 -20.94 -4.79
CA TYR A 23 6.57 -19.58 -5.30
C TYR A 23 7.32 -18.66 -4.34
N ILE A 24 8.11 -17.75 -4.92
CA ILE A 24 8.65 -16.57 -4.24
C ILE A 24 7.78 -15.37 -4.60
N VAL A 25 7.34 -14.62 -3.60
CA VAL A 25 6.50 -13.43 -3.77
C VAL A 25 7.30 -12.21 -3.36
N TYR A 26 7.59 -11.33 -4.31
CA TYR A 26 8.15 -10.01 -4.05
C TYR A 26 7.02 -9.01 -3.76
N VAL A 27 7.16 -8.31 -2.64
CA VAL A 27 6.22 -7.30 -2.14
C VAL A 27 6.99 -6.06 -1.68
N GLU A 28 6.29 -4.93 -1.48
CA GLU A 28 6.94 -3.66 -1.14
C GLU A 28 7.51 -3.66 0.28
N ASP A 29 6.70 -4.08 1.25
CA ASP A 29 7.12 -4.12 2.64
C ASP A 29 6.49 -5.28 3.43
N LYS A 30 6.65 -5.22 4.74
CA LYS A 30 6.14 -6.23 5.68
C LYS A 30 4.61 -6.21 5.82
N ASN A 31 3.96 -5.05 5.68
CA ASN A 31 2.50 -4.95 5.68
C ASN A 31 1.94 -5.63 4.43
N ASP A 32 2.58 -5.43 3.27
CA ASP A 32 2.22 -6.11 2.03
C ASP A 32 2.38 -7.63 2.14
N GLU A 33 3.48 -8.11 2.73
CA GLU A 33 3.68 -9.54 3.02
C GLU A 33 2.48 -10.09 3.79
N PHE A 34 2.06 -9.40 4.85
CA PHE A 34 0.95 -9.85 5.68
C PHE A 34 -0.35 -9.93 4.88
N PHE A 35 -0.69 -8.89 4.11
CA PHE A 35 -1.90 -8.85 3.30
C PHE A 35 -1.91 -9.96 2.24
N TRP A 36 -0.87 -10.03 1.41
CA TRP A 36 -0.80 -11.01 0.33
C TRP A 36 -0.71 -12.45 0.86
N GLY A 37 -0.02 -12.65 1.99
CA GLY A 37 -0.02 -13.92 2.72
C GLY A 37 -1.43 -14.38 3.10
N LYS A 38 -2.28 -13.47 3.58
CA LYS A 38 -3.70 -13.79 3.86
C LYS A 38 -4.47 -14.13 2.58
N ILE A 39 -4.30 -13.35 1.51
CA ILE A 39 -4.95 -13.63 0.23
C ILE A 39 -4.58 -15.03 -0.29
N PHE A 40 -3.29 -15.37 -0.35
CA PHE A 40 -2.86 -16.70 -0.78
C PHE A 40 -3.33 -17.82 0.15
N SER A 41 -3.37 -17.59 1.46
CA SER A 41 -3.89 -18.60 2.41
C SER A 41 -5.37 -18.95 2.16
N ILE A 42 -6.15 -18.00 1.63
CA ILE A 42 -7.57 -18.19 1.34
C ILE A 42 -7.75 -18.90 -0.01
N PHE A 43 -7.06 -18.43 -1.05
CA PHE A 43 -7.32 -18.84 -2.44
C PHE A 43 -6.36 -19.92 -2.97
N SER A 44 -5.19 -20.10 -2.35
CA SER A 44 -4.10 -20.95 -2.84
C SER A 44 -3.64 -22.01 -1.82
N LYS A 45 -4.59 -22.65 -1.12
CA LYS A 45 -4.35 -23.61 -0.01
C LYS A 45 -3.45 -24.81 -0.30
N ARG A 46 -3.20 -25.13 -1.58
CA ARG A 46 -2.36 -26.25 -2.03
C ARG A 46 -0.97 -25.81 -2.48
N LYS A 47 -0.66 -24.52 -2.36
CA LYS A 47 0.59 -23.91 -2.78
C LYS A 47 1.31 -23.29 -1.59
N THR A 48 2.63 -23.35 -1.61
CA THR A 48 3.49 -22.74 -0.60
C THR A 48 4.19 -21.50 -1.16
N PHE A 49 4.37 -20.49 -0.31
CA PHE A 49 4.85 -19.18 -0.71
C PHE A 49 5.92 -18.71 0.29
N SER A 50 7.02 -18.16 -0.23
CA SER A 50 8.01 -17.41 0.57
C SER A 50 8.00 -15.95 0.11
N PHE A 51 8.01 -15.03 1.07
CA PHE A 51 7.92 -13.60 0.79
C PHE A 51 9.30 -12.94 0.86
N ARG A 52 9.49 -11.93 0.01
CA ARG A 52 10.70 -11.11 -0.05
C ARG A 52 10.30 -9.65 -0.24
N TYR A 53 10.96 -8.79 0.52
CA TYR A 53 10.91 -7.34 0.37
C TYR A 53 12.28 -6.80 0.80
N GLU A 54 12.66 -5.63 0.29
CA GLU A 54 13.94 -5.02 0.63
C GLU A 54 13.74 -3.85 1.59
N GLU A 55 14.21 -4.02 2.83
CA GLU A 55 14.12 -2.98 3.84
C GLU A 55 15.02 -1.79 3.45
N ASN A 56 14.46 -0.57 3.47
CA ASN A 56 15.14 0.72 3.24
C ASN A 56 15.33 1.18 1.79
N ILE A 57 14.63 0.60 0.82
CA ILE A 57 14.57 1.18 -0.52
C ILE A 57 13.26 1.94 -0.65
N THR A 58 13.36 3.26 -0.72
CA THR A 58 12.22 4.14 -0.99
C THR A 58 11.74 3.94 -2.42
N GLY A 59 10.60 3.26 -2.57
CA GLY A 59 9.82 3.22 -3.80
C GLY A 59 9.80 1.87 -4.50
N CYS A 60 8.81 1.72 -5.38
CA CYS A 60 8.48 0.49 -6.10
C CYS A 60 9.48 0.12 -7.22
N SER A 61 10.64 0.78 -7.32
CA SER A 61 11.56 0.63 -8.46
C SER A 61 12.15 -0.77 -8.57
N ILE A 62 12.34 -1.47 -7.44
CA ILE A 62 12.78 -2.87 -7.42
C ILE A 62 11.69 -3.76 -8.00
N LEU A 63 10.44 -3.54 -7.60
CA LEU A 63 9.33 -4.32 -8.12
C LEU A 63 9.14 -4.07 -9.62
N ASP A 64 9.34 -2.83 -10.08
CA ASP A 64 9.34 -2.49 -11.51
C ASP A 64 10.43 -3.26 -12.27
N GLU A 65 11.64 -3.37 -11.71
CA GLU A 65 12.70 -4.19 -12.31
C GLU A 65 12.30 -5.66 -12.37
N LYS A 66 11.80 -6.24 -11.27
CA LYS A 66 11.33 -7.64 -11.24
C LYS A 66 10.21 -7.88 -12.26
N ILE A 67 9.29 -6.93 -12.40
CA ILE A 67 8.23 -6.96 -13.40
C ILE A 67 8.82 -7.04 -14.81
N GLU A 68 9.80 -6.21 -15.16
CA GLU A 68 10.45 -6.26 -16.47
C GLU A 68 11.25 -7.56 -16.68
N GLN A 69 11.90 -8.08 -15.65
CA GLN A 69 12.61 -9.35 -15.71
C GLN A 69 11.63 -10.53 -15.92
N ILE A 70 10.44 -10.51 -15.31
CA ILE A 70 9.36 -11.49 -15.57
C ILE A 70 8.86 -11.37 -17.01
N LYS A 71 8.54 -10.16 -17.47
CA LYS A 71 8.02 -9.93 -18.84
C LYS A 71 9.00 -10.37 -19.92
N SER A 72 10.29 -10.14 -19.68
CA SER A 72 11.36 -10.56 -20.60
C SER A 72 11.73 -12.05 -20.50
N GLY A 73 11.12 -12.79 -19.57
CA GLY A 73 11.37 -14.22 -19.36
C GLY A 73 12.70 -14.53 -18.67
N LYS A 74 13.37 -13.52 -18.08
CA LYS A 74 14.59 -13.70 -17.28
C LYS A 74 14.29 -14.35 -15.93
N LEU A 75 13.16 -13.98 -15.33
CA LEU A 75 12.62 -14.65 -14.14
C LEU A 75 11.60 -15.70 -14.55
N ASN A 76 11.71 -16.87 -13.92
CA ASN A 76 10.92 -18.03 -14.24
C ASN A 76 9.49 -17.95 -13.63
N ASN A 77 8.71 -19.00 -13.85
CA ASN A 77 7.30 -19.03 -13.44
C ASN A 77 7.09 -19.19 -11.92
N SER A 78 8.13 -19.48 -11.12
CA SER A 78 8.01 -19.56 -9.65
C SER A 78 8.13 -18.21 -8.96
N ILE A 79 8.46 -17.14 -9.69
CA ILE A 79 8.51 -15.78 -9.14
C ILE A 79 7.19 -15.05 -9.38
N ILE A 80 6.68 -14.39 -8.34
CA ILE A 80 5.50 -13.54 -8.36
C ILE A 80 5.89 -12.15 -7.84
N VAL A 81 5.36 -11.11 -8.46
CA VAL A 81 5.38 -9.75 -7.91
C VAL A 81 3.97 -9.36 -7.53
N ALA A 82 3.76 -8.89 -6.30
CA ALA A 82 2.48 -8.44 -5.81
C ALA A 82 2.63 -7.06 -5.16
N ARG A 83 1.82 -6.08 -5.60
CA ARG A 83 1.94 -4.68 -5.18
C ARG A 83 0.62 -3.94 -5.23
N ASP A 84 0.63 -2.71 -4.75
CA ASP A 84 -0.48 -1.80 -4.94
C ASP A 84 -0.65 -1.35 -6.39
N SER A 85 -1.92 -1.11 -6.77
CA SER A 85 -2.22 -0.57 -8.10
C SER A 85 -1.82 0.89 -8.20
N ASP A 86 -1.79 1.62 -7.08
CA ASP A 86 -1.52 3.05 -7.00
C ASP A 86 -2.28 3.81 -8.10
N TYR A 87 -1.56 4.64 -8.85
CA TYR A 87 -2.02 5.36 -10.02
C TYR A 87 -1.66 4.66 -11.34
N LEU A 88 -1.16 3.42 -11.30
CA LEU A 88 -0.64 2.71 -12.49
C LEU A 88 -1.69 2.56 -13.60
N GLU A 89 -2.95 2.38 -13.22
CA GLU A 89 -4.07 2.29 -14.18
C GLU A 89 -4.28 3.61 -14.91
N TYR A 90 -4.26 4.74 -14.19
CA TYR A 90 -4.39 6.07 -14.79
C TYR A 90 -3.19 6.47 -15.65
N HIS A 91 -2.01 5.92 -15.36
CA HIS A 91 -0.80 6.13 -16.17
C HIS A 91 -0.61 5.14 -17.32
N ASN A 92 -1.53 4.19 -17.54
CA ASN A 92 -1.36 3.08 -18.49
C ASN A 92 -0.05 2.29 -18.28
N LYS A 93 0.41 2.19 -17.02
CA LYS A 93 1.63 1.47 -16.62
C LYS A 93 1.34 0.08 -16.05
N LYS A 94 0.06 -0.22 -15.78
CA LYS A 94 -0.36 -1.54 -15.28
C LYS A 94 -0.08 -2.61 -16.34
N THR A 95 0.74 -3.60 -15.99
CA THR A 95 1.11 -4.69 -16.91
C THR A 95 0.24 -5.90 -16.65
N PHE A 96 -0.29 -6.53 -17.69
CA PHE A 96 -0.99 -7.79 -17.55
C PHE A 96 -0.04 -8.99 -17.68
N HIS A 97 0.18 -9.72 -16.59
CA HIS A 97 0.92 -10.97 -16.58
C HIS A 97 0.42 -11.87 -15.44
N LYS A 98 0.38 -13.19 -15.64
CA LYS A 98 -0.16 -14.13 -14.64
C LYS A 98 0.60 -14.15 -13.30
N ASN A 99 1.87 -13.74 -13.31
CA ASN A 99 2.76 -13.66 -12.15
C ASN A 99 2.87 -12.23 -11.58
N ILE A 100 2.11 -11.27 -12.10
CA ILE A 100 2.09 -9.90 -11.58
C ILE A 100 0.69 -9.63 -11.04
N LEU A 101 0.61 -9.42 -9.74
CA LEU A 101 -0.64 -9.22 -9.02
C LEU A 101 -0.70 -7.79 -8.51
N TYR A 102 -1.90 -7.21 -8.62
CA TYR A 102 -2.20 -5.89 -8.12
C TYR A 102 -3.36 -5.97 -7.14
N THR A 103 -3.40 -5.06 -6.18
CA THR A 103 -4.63 -4.84 -5.42
C THR A 103 -5.79 -4.49 -6.34
N TYR A 104 -7.01 -4.86 -5.92
CA TYR A 104 -8.21 -4.62 -6.73
C TYR A 104 -8.51 -3.12 -6.85
N GLY A 105 -8.35 -2.39 -5.74
CA GLY A 105 -8.44 -0.94 -5.69
C GLY A 105 -7.08 -0.27 -5.85
N HIS A 106 -6.98 0.96 -5.34
CA HIS A 106 -5.77 1.77 -5.37
C HIS A 106 -4.67 1.17 -4.47
N SER A 107 -4.98 0.93 -3.18
CA SER A 107 -4.06 0.35 -2.21
C SER A 107 -4.61 -0.86 -1.43
N ILE A 108 -3.76 -1.49 -0.62
CA ILE A 108 -4.15 -2.51 0.37
C ILE A 108 -5.17 -1.93 1.35
N GLU A 109 -4.97 -0.70 1.84
CA GLU A 109 -5.88 -0.04 2.78
C GLU A 109 -7.28 0.11 2.16
N ASN A 110 -7.35 0.44 0.87
CA ASN A 110 -8.64 0.52 0.17
C ASN A 110 -9.31 -0.85 0.07
N CYS A 111 -8.54 -1.94 -0.04
CA CYS A 111 -9.09 -3.30 -0.05
C CYS A 111 -9.63 -3.72 1.33
N LEU A 112 -9.05 -3.20 2.41
CA LEU A 112 -9.47 -3.49 3.79
C LEU A 112 -10.66 -2.63 4.23
N PHE A 113 -10.79 -1.42 3.68
CA PHE A 113 -11.91 -0.53 3.97
C PHE A 113 -13.21 -1.05 3.35
N SER A 114 -14.02 -1.75 4.15
CA SER A 114 -15.32 -2.27 3.73
C SER A 114 -16.38 -2.06 4.81
N LYS A 115 -17.65 -2.03 4.39
CA LYS A 115 -18.80 -1.96 5.31
C LYS A 115 -18.80 -3.10 6.33
N ILE A 116 -18.33 -4.29 5.93
CA ILE A 116 -18.21 -5.46 6.80
C ILE A 116 -17.11 -5.24 7.84
N ALA A 117 -15.94 -4.74 7.43
CA ALA A 117 -14.85 -4.43 8.34
C ALA A 117 -15.27 -3.33 9.34
N LEU A 118 -15.96 -2.29 8.88
CA LEU A 118 -16.50 -1.24 9.74
C LEU A 118 -17.50 -1.76 10.78
N ASP A 119 -18.43 -2.63 10.35
CA ASP A 119 -19.40 -3.28 11.24
C ASP A 119 -18.68 -4.08 12.34
N LEU A 120 -17.68 -4.88 11.96
CA LEU A 120 -16.86 -5.66 12.89
C LEU A 120 -16.05 -4.78 13.86
N ILE A 121 -15.45 -3.69 13.37
CA ILE A 121 -14.69 -2.77 14.22
C ILE A 121 -15.65 -2.11 15.22
N ILE A 122 -16.79 -1.58 14.76
CA ILE A 122 -17.77 -0.95 15.65
C ILE A 122 -18.29 -1.95 16.68
N GLU A 123 -18.66 -3.17 16.29
CA GLU A 123 -19.17 -4.18 17.22
C GLU A 123 -18.11 -4.58 18.28
N ASN A 124 -16.84 -4.65 17.90
CA ASN A 124 -15.77 -5.04 18.83
C ASN A 124 -15.32 -3.90 19.76
N TYR A 125 -15.36 -2.64 19.29
CA TYR A 125 -14.86 -1.49 20.05
C TYR A 125 -15.96 -0.67 20.74
N SER A 126 -17.21 -0.79 20.29
CA SER A 126 -18.35 -0.17 20.96
C SER A 126 -19.07 -1.21 21.83
N ARG A 127 -19.55 -0.81 23.01
CA ARG A 127 -20.40 -1.69 23.85
C ARG A 127 -21.83 -1.82 23.30
N GLY A 128 -22.05 -1.49 22.04
CA GLY A 128 -23.36 -1.37 21.40
C GLY A 128 -23.37 -1.92 19.98
N LYS A 129 -24.56 -1.98 19.38
CA LYS A 129 -24.73 -2.35 17.98
C LYS A 129 -25.21 -1.13 17.22
N ILE A 130 -24.45 -0.71 16.21
CA ILE A 130 -24.90 0.25 15.22
C ILE A 130 -25.71 -0.50 14.16
N SER A 131 -26.76 0.12 13.63
CA SER A 131 -27.52 -0.50 12.55
C SER A 131 -26.73 -0.47 11.24
N LYS A 132 -26.90 -1.50 10.40
CA LYS A 132 -26.35 -1.50 9.03
C LYS A 132 -26.75 -0.27 8.22
N LYS A 133 -27.93 0.31 8.52
CA LYS A 133 -28.41 1.54 7.90
C LYS A 133 -27.50 2.72 8.24
N GLU A 134 -27.13 2.88 9.49
CA GLU A 134 -26.22 3.94 9.94
C GLU A 134 -24.81 3.79 9.35
N ILE A 135 -24.27 2.56 9.32
CA ILE A 135 -22.97 2.30 8.65
C ILE A 135 -23.03 2.69 7.18
N ASN A 136 -24.12 2.36 6.48
CA ASN A 136 -24.31 2.74 5.09
C ASN A 136 -24.35 4.26 4.90
N ILE A 137 -25.10 4.98 5.73
CA ILE A 137 -25.19 6.44 5.68
C ILE A 137 -23.81 7.05 5.94
N TRP A 138 -23.12 6.62 6.99
CA TRP A 138 -21.79 7.12 7.32
C TRP A 138 -20.78 6.86 6.20
N SER A 139 -20.74 5.63 5.68
CA SER A 139 -19.86 5.26 4.57
C SER A 139 -20.15 6.07 3.30
N GLN A 140 -21.42 6.34 2.99
CA GLN A 140 -21.78 7.17 1.84
C GLN A 140 -21.38 8.63 2.04
N ASN A 141 -21.62 9.18 3.23
CA ASN A 141 -21.23 10.56 3.53
C ASN A 141 -19.72 10.78 3.41
N ILE A 142 -18.90 9.84 3.91
CA ILE A 142 -17.44 9.90 3.75
C ILE A 142 -17.06 9.84 2.27
N HIS A 143 -17.66 8.93 1.51
CA HIS A 143 -17.42 8.82 0.07
C HIS A 143 -17.75 10.14 -0.66
N ASP A 144 -18.94 10.69 -0.44
CA ASP A 144 -19.41 11.91 -1.10
C ASP A 144 -18.51 13.12 -0.77
N GLN A 145 -18.04 13.21 0.48
CA GLN A 145 -17.14 14.29 0.91
C GLN A 145 -15.73 14.17 0.32
N LEU A 146 -15.22 12.95 0.17
CA LEU A 146 -13.86 12.71 -0.33
C LEU A 146 -13.78 12.63 -1.86
N GLN A 147 -14.91 12.44 -2.55
CA GLN A 147 -14.92 12.18 -3.99
C GLN A 147 -14.20 13.27 -4.80
N GLU A 148 -14.47 14.55 -4.51
CA GLU A 148 -13.82 15.65 -5.24
C GLU A 148 -12.33 15.76 -4.89
N LEU A 149 -11.94 15.46 -3.64
CA LEU A 149 -10.54 15.44 -3.23
C LEU A 149 -9.77 14.32 -3.93
N ILE A 150 -10.36 13.13 -4.08
CA ILE A 150 -9.75 12.00 -4.80
C ILE A 150 -9.54 12.35 -6.28
N LYS A 151 -10.51 13.01 -6.93
CA LYS A 151 -10.36 13.46 -8.33
C LYS A 151 -9.19 14.43 -8.47
N LEU A 152 -9.09 15.39 -7.56
CA LEU A 152 -7.98 16.35 -7.53
C LEU A 152 -6.64 15.63 -7.32
N ASP A 153 -6.56 14.69 -6.38
CA ASP A 153 -5.33 13.93 -6.10
C ASP A 153 -4.86 13.15 -7.34
N ILE A 154 -5.78 12.47 -8.05
CA ILE A 154 -5.49 11.80 -9.33
C ILE A 154 -4.92 12.79 -10.37
N ILE A 155 -5.53 13.97 -10.51
CA ILE A 155 -5.06 15.00 -11.46
C ILE A 155 -3.68 15.52 -11.07
N LEU A 156 -3.44 15.81 -9.79
CA LEU A 156 -2.16 16.32 -9.30
C LEU A 156 -1.03 15.31 -9.54
N GLN A 157 -1.31 14.02 -9.32
CA GLN A 157 -0.39 12.93 -9.62
C GLN A 157 -0.13 12.81 -11.13
N PHE A 158 -1.16 12.95 -11.96
CA PHE A 158 -1.03 12.90 -13.41
C PHE A 158 -0.20 14.07 -13.96
N GLU A 159 -0.45 15.30 -13.50
CA GLU A 159 0.25 16.50 -13.95
C GLU A 159 1.62 16.67 -13.29
N GLN A 160 1.93 15.91 -12.23
CA GLN A 160 3.12 16.09 -11.38
C GLN A 160 3.24 17.53 -10.83
N ARG A 161 2.09 18.13 -10.52
CA ARG A 161 1.97 19.52 -10.05
C ARG A 161 1.42 19.54 -8.64
N GLY A 162 2.18 19.02 -7.69
CA GLY A 162 1.82 19.04 -6.28
C GLY A 162 3.02 19.43 -5.42
N ILE A 163 2.77 20.15 -4.33
CA ILE A 163 3.74 20.30 -3.26
C ILE A 163 3.46 19.19 -2.25
N GLN A 164 4.48 18.43 -1.85
CA GLN A 164 4.34 17.42 -0.82
C GLN A 164 4.11 18.09 0.54
N VAL A 165 2.84 18.22 0.92
CA VAL A 165 2.41 18.81 2.19
C VAL A 165 2.34 17.77 3.31
N LEU A 166 1.99 16.52 2.98
CA LEU A 166 1.95 15.40 3.93
C LEU A 166 3.27 14.63 3.89
N GLY A 167 3.84 14.31 5.06
CA GLY A 167 5.02 13.47 5.20
C GLY A 167 4.64 11.99 5.37
N ASN A 168 5.54 11.18 5.94
CA ASN A 168 5.28 9.75 6.20
C ASN A 168 4.13 9.50 7.19
N SER A 169 3.73 10.52 7.96
CA SER A 169 2.59 10.47 8.88
C SER A 169 2.02 11.87 9.13
N CYS A 170 0.85 11.93 9.76
CA CYS A 170 0.26 13.17 10.24
C CYS A 170 1.00 13.76 11.46
N ASP A 171 2.00 13.07 12.00
CA ASP A 171 2.79 13.51 13.17
C ASP A 171 3.44 14.87 12.94
N ARG A 172 3.72 15.21 11.68
CA ARG A 172 4.26 16.53 11.33
C ARG A 172 3.31 17.67 11.66
N PHE A 173 2.00 17.43 11.81
CA PHE A 173 0.99 18.41 12.23
C PHE A 173 0.65 18.28 13.71
N LEU A 174 1.40 17.48 14.45
CA LEU A 174 1.29 17.37 15.89
C LEU A 174 2.40 18.19 16.56
N THR A 175 2.09 18.75 17.72
CA THR A 175 3.08 19.40 18.57
C THR A 175 4.12 18.35 19.03
N SER A 176 5.41 18.65 18.89
CA SER A 176 6.47 17.71 19.30
C SER A 176 6.51 17.57 20.83
N PHE A 177 6.20 16.39 21.37
CA PHE A 177 6.35 16.09 22.79
C PHE A 177 7.76 15.54 23.09
N ILE A 178 8.56 16.29 23.84
CA ILE A 178 9.71 15.74 24.55
C ILE A 178 9.15 14.98 25.77
N LEU A 179 9.45 13.68 25.79
CA LEU A 179 9.22 12.67 26.85
C LEU A 179 8.90 13.25 28.25
N LEU A 180 7.62 13.18 28.63
CA LEU A 180 7.08 12.83 29.96
C LEU A 180 5.65 13.42 30.07
N ASP A 181 4.65 12.55 29.96
CA ASP A 181 3.23 12.82 30.18
C ASP A 181 2.64 14.08 29.53
N LYS A 182 2.05 13.95 28.33
CA LYS A 182 0.71 14.46 27.95
C LYS A 182 0.41 14.27 26.45
N THR A 183 -0.88 14.46 26.13
CA THR A 183 -1.59 14.31 24.86
C THR A 183 -0.97 15.10 23.70
N LEU A 184 -0.75 14.45 22.56
CA LEU A 184 -0.42 15.09 21.28
C LEU A 184 -1.56 16.05 20.90
N GLU A 185 -1.23 17.32 20.71
CA GLU A 185 -2.18 18.34 20.23
C GLU A 185 -1.87 18.71 18.78
N ILE A 186 -2.89 19.16 18.05
CA ILE A 186 -2.75 19.63 16.68
C ILE A 186 -2.00 20.97 16.67
N ASP A 187 -0.95 21.06 15.85
CA ASP A 187 -0.19 22.29 15.59
C ASP A 187 -0.91 23.13 14.51
N ASN A 188 -1.87 23.95 14.95
CA ASN A 188 -2.69 24.79 14.06
C ASN A 188 -1.85 25.80 13.26
N GLU A 189 -0.76 26.35 13.83
CA GLU A 189 0.12 27.28 13.10
C GLU A 189 0.78 26.60 11.90
N ARG A 190 1.19 25.35 12.09
CA ARG A 190 1.78 24.56 11.00
C ARG A 190 0.73 24.17 9.96
N ILE A 191 -0.52 23.87 10.36
CA ILE A 191 -1.63 23.66 9.41
C ILE A 191 -1.88 24.91 8.57
N ASP A 192 -1.99 26.07 9.22
CA ASP A 192 -2.25 27.35 8.55
C ASP A 192 -1.14 27.69 7.54
N TYR A 193 0.13 27.48 7.92
CA TYR A 193 1.27 27.66 7.01
C TYR A 193 1.14 26.85 5.70
N TYR A 194 0.78 25.58 5.79
CA TYR A 194 0.60 24.75 4.58
C TYR A 194 -0.68 25.11 3.81
N SER A 195 -1.73 25.54 4.50
CA SER A 195 -2.95 26.05 3.86
C SER A 195 -2.69 27.31 3.03
N ASP A 196 -1.90 28.23 3.57
CA ASP A 196 -1.46 29.44 2.86
C ASP A 196 -0.56 29.11 1.67
N LEU A 197 0.35 28.14 1.83
CA LEU A 197 1.21 27.66 0.75
C LEU A 197 0.40 27.09 -0.43
N CYS A 198 -0.65 26.30 -0.14
CA CYS A 198 -1.57 25.78 -1.14
C CYS A 198 -2.39 26.89 -1.81
N SER A 199 -2.69 27.98 -1.12
CA SER A 199 -3.45 29.11 -1.66
C SER A 199 -2.66 29.99 -2.65
N LEU A 200 -1.35 29.77 -2.75
CA LEU A 200 -0.44 30.45 -3.67
C LEU A 200 -0.22 29.69 -5.00
N LEU A 201 -0.80 28.48 -5.12
CA LEU A 201 -0.78 27.63 -6.32
C LEU A 201 -2.06 27.82 -7.14
#